data_AF-A0A0K8QT39-F1
#
_entry.id   AF-A0A0K8QT39-F1
#
_cell.length_a   1.000
_cell.length_b   1.000
_cell.length_c   1.000
_cell.angle_alpha   90.00
_cell.angle_beta   90.00
_cell.angle_gamma   90.00
#
_symmetry.space_group_name_H-M   'P 1'
#
loop_
_entity.id
_entity.type
_entity.pdbx_description
1 polymer ?
#
loop_
_entity_poly.entity_id
_entity_poly.type
_entity_poly.pdbx_seq_one_letter_code
_entity_poly.pdbx_strand_id
1 'polypeptide(L)'
;MEGDNGISVRRELQADCYAGVWANRAQQQYQWLEAGDVEEALATASAIGDDRLQRQSQGTVIPDSFTHGTSEQRVRWFRAGFESGDVGRCDTFSTARP
;
A
#
# COMPACT_ATOMS: atom_id res chain seq x y z
N MET A 1 -13.01 -7.43 -13.52
CA MET A 1 -11.98 -7.89 -12.56
C MET A 1 -12.04 -6.95 -11.37
N GLU A 2 -12.86 -7.32 -10.39
CA GLU A 2 -13.09 -6.61 -9.12
C GLU A 2 -12.51 -7.45 -7.97
N GLY A 3 -12.58 -6.93 -6.74
CA GLY A 3 -12.09 -7.62 -5.54
C GLY A 3 -10.58 -7.58 -5.36
N ASP A 4 -10.08 -8.37 -4.40
CA ASP A 4 -8.69 -8.38 -3.91
C ASP A 4 -7.62 -8.47 -5.02
N ASN A 5 -7.91 -9.17 -6.12
CA ASN A 5 -7.02 -9.30 -7.27
C ASN A 5 -7.43 -8.46 -8.49
N GLY A 6 -8.42 -7.59 -8.31
CA GLY A 6 -9.00 -6.73 -9.32
C GLY A 6 -8.08 -5.61 -9.78
N ILE A 7 -8.45 -4.98 -10.91
CA ILE A 7 -7.65 -3.90 -11.51
C ILE A 7 -7.60 -2.68 -10.58
N SER A 8 -8.70 -2.38 -9.89
CA SER A 8 -8.77 -1.26 -8.93
C SER A 8 -7.74 -1.45 -7.81
N VAL A 9 -7.76 -2.60 -7.14
CA VAL A 9 -6.82 -2.90 -6.06
C VAL A 9 -5.37 -2.81 -6.54
N ARG A 10 -5.03 -3.40 -7.70
CA ARG A 10 -3.65 -3.29 -8.23
C ARG A 10 -3.20 -1.85 -8.46
N ARG A 11 -4.09 -0.99 -8.93
CA ARG A 11 -3.81 0.44 -9.13
C ARG A 11 -3.55 1.14 -7.80
N GLU A 12 -4.37 0.89 -6.79
CA GLU A 12 -4.19 1.45 -5.45
C GLU A 12 -2.87 0.98 -4.81
N LEU A 13 -2.56 -0.32 -4.91
CA LEU A 13 -1.29 -0.86 -4.44
C LEU A 13 -0.07 -0.27 -5.17
N GLN A 14 -0.21 0.05 -6.46
CA GLN A 14 0.84 0.73 -7.21
C GLN A 14 1.03 2.17 -6.72
N ALA A 15 -0.06 2.87 -6.41
CA ALA A 15 -0.02 4.21 -5.83
C ALA A 15 0.70 4.20 -4.47
N ASP A 16 0.47 3.19 -3.62
CA ASP A 16 1.19 3.02 -2.36
C ASP A 16 2.70 2.87 -2.56
N CYS A 17 3.11 2.08 -3.55
CA CYS A 17 4.52 1.94 -3.89
C CYS A 17 5.12 3.27 -4.39
N TYR A 18 4.41 4.01 -5.23
CA TYR A 18 4.87 5.33 -5.67
C TYR A 18 4.96 6.33 -4.53
N ALA A 19 4.04 6.31 -3.56
CA ALA A 19 4.13 7.12 -2.36
C ALA A 19 5.40 6.80 -1.55
N GLY A 20 5.74 5.50 -1.42
CA GLY A 20 7.00 5.07 -0.83
C GLY A 20 8.22 5.61 -1.58
N VAL A 21 8.26 5.47 -2.92
CA VAL A 21 9.37 5.99 -3.74
C VAL A 21 9.52 7.51 -3.59
N TRP A 22 8.40 8.24 -3.59
CA TRP A 22 8.41 9.68 -3.37
C TRP A 22 8.98 10.01 -2.00
N ALA A 23 8.53 9.34 -0.93
CA ALA A 23 9.01 9.57 0.43
C ALA A 23 10.52 9.30 0.56
N ASN A 24 11.02 8.24 -0.09
CA ASN A 24 12.46 7.96 -0.13
C ASN A 24 13.26 9.11 -0.75
N ARG A 25 12.86 9.56 -1.94
CA ARG A 25 13.56 10.64 -2.67
C ARG A 25 13.44 11.99 -1.97
N ALA A 26 12.25 12.30 -1.46
CA ALA A 26 12.01 13.50 -0.67
C ALA A 26 12.87 13.48 0.60
N GLN A 27 12.99 12.34 1.28
CA GLN A 27 13.87 12.23 2.43
C GLN A 27 15.33 12.48 2.06
N GLN A 28 15.84 11.87 0.97
CA GLN A 28 17.21 12.10 0.52
C GLN A 28 17.48 13.59 0.23
N GLN A 29 16.51 14.29 -0.37
CA GLN A 29 16.66 15.69 -0.76
C GLN A 29 16.48 16.68 0.39
N TYR A 30 15.49 16.45 1.26
CA TYR A 30 15.05 17.45 2.24
C TYR A 30 15.36 17.06 3.69
N GLN A 31 15.70 15.79 3.96
CA GLN A 31 15.97 15.27 5.31
C GLN A 31 14.89 15.67 6.33
N TRP A 32 13.63 15.47 5.95
CA TRP A 32 12.46 16.04 6.63
C TRP A 32 11.73 15.05 7.54
N LEU A 33 11.91 13.74 7.31
CA LEU A 33 11.32 12.69 8.14
C LEU A 33 12.03 12.62 9.48
N GLU A 34 11.22 12.62 10.54
CA GLU A 34 11.63 12.37 11.90
C GLU A 34 11.48 10.89 12.25
N ALA A 35 12.07 10.49 13.39
CA ALA A 35 11.92 9.13 13.89
C ALA A 35 10.45 8.89 14.25
N GLY A 36 9.82 7.88 13.64
CA GLY A 36 8.40 7.55 13.85
C GLY A 36 7.49 7.94 12.69
N ASP A 37 7.89 8.87 11.81
CA ASP A 37 7.04 9.33 10.70
C ASP A 37 6.74 8.19 9.70
N VAL A 38 7.74 7.34 9.44
CA VAL A 38 7.59 6.18 8.56
C VAL A 38 6.64 5.17 9.20
N GLU A 39 6.79 4.91 10.49
CA GLU A 39 5.90 4.02 11.25
C GLU A 39 4.46 4.55 11.26
N GLU A 40 4.25 5.86 11.39
CA GLU A 40 2.94 6.49 11.33
C GLU A 40 2.31 6.38 9.94
N ALA A 41 3.09 6.59 8.88
CA ALA A 41 2.64 6.39 7.50
C ALA A 41 2.21 4.93 7.26
N LEU A 42 2.98 3.96 7.76
CA LEU A 42 2.65 2.54 7.68
C LEU A 42 1.42 2.18 8.52
N ALA A 43 1.27 2.77 9.70
CA ALA A 43 0.09 2.58 10.53
C ALA A 43 -1.17 3.10 9.82
N THR A 44 -1.07 4.25 9.15
CA THR A 44 -2.14 4.80 8.31
C THR A 44 -2.45 3.89 7.12
N ALA A 45 -1.42 3.39 6.42
CA ALA A 45 -1.60 2.48 5.29
C ALA A 45 -2.33 1.19 5.71
N SER A 46 -1.96 0.64 6.87
CA SER A 46 -2.62 -0.50 7.49
C SER A 46 -4.05 -0.17 7.94
N ALA A 47 -4.28 1.03 8.50
CA ALA A 47 -5.57 1.43 9.05
C ALA A 47 -6.70 1.45 8.00
N ILE A 48 -6.39 1.80 6.76
CA ILE A 48 -7.37 1.96 5.67
C ILE A 48 -7.42 0.77 4.70
N GLY A 49 -6.79 -0.36 5.03
CA GLY A 49 -6.97 -1.60 4.26
C GLY A 49 -8.42 -2.10 4.35
N ASP A 50 -8.95 -2.62 3.24
CA ASP A 50 -10.35 -3.03 3.13
C ASP A 50 -10.70 -4.12 4.15
N ASP A 51 -9.78 -5.06 4.43
CA ASP A 51 -10.00 -6.12 5.42
C ASP A 51 -10.15 -5.57 6.84
N ARG A 52 -9.41 -4.50 7.17
CA ARG A 52 -9.55 -3.82 8.47
C ARG A 52 -10.83 -3.00 8.53
N LEU A 53 -11.12 -2.19 7.51
CA LEU A 53 -12.32 -1.36 7.45
C LEU A 53 -13.60 -2.21 7.49
N GLN A 54 -13.62 -3.34 6.77
CA GLN A 54 -14.75 -4.27 6.79
C GLN A 54 -14.89 -4.98 8.15
N ARG A 55 -13.79 -5.44 8.76
CA ARG A 55 -13.85 -6.00 10.13
C ARG A 55 -14.42 -4.98 11.12
N GLN A 56 -14.03 -3.71 11.02
CA GLN A 56 -14.52 -2.66 11.93
C GLN A 56 -15.99 -2.28 11.68
N SER A 57 -16.44 -2.26 10.42
CA SER A 57 -17.79 -1.82 10.05
C SER A 57 -18.86 -2.92 10.16
N GLN A 58 -18.52 -4.16 9.79
CA GLN A 58 -19.49 -5.26 9.67
C GLN A 58 -19.03 -6.58 10.31
N GLY A 59 -17.81 -6.65 10.85
CA GLY A 59 -17.29 -7.83 11.56
C GLY A 59 -16.82 -8.99 10.68
N THR A 60 -17.04 -8.93 9.36
CA THR A 60 -16.62 -9.97 8.40
C THR A 60 -15.94 -9.35 7.19
N VAL A 61 -14.94 -10.05 6.65
CA VAL A 61 -14.18 -9.65 5.45
C VAL A 61 -14.74 -10.37 4.22
N ILE A 62 -15.00 -9.61 3.15
CA ILE A 62 -15.48 -10.08 1.85
C ILE A 62 -14.47 -9.63 0.79
N PRO A 63 -13.52 -10.49 0.38
CA PRO A 63 -12.45 -10.11 -0.55
C PRO A 63 -12.94 -9.62 -1.92
N ASP A 64 -14.09 -10.13 -2.38
CA ASP A 64 -14.64 -9.79 -3.70
C ASP A 64 -15.13 -8.34 -3.79
N SER A 65 -15.36 -7.67 -2.66
CA SER A 65 -15.78 -6.26 -2.61
C SER A 65 -14.64 -5.28 -2.34
N PHE A 66 -13.38 -5.74 -2.36
CA PHE A 66 -12.22 -4.87 -2.15
C PHE A 66 -12.05 -3.86 -3.29
N THR A 67 -11.60 -2.67 -2.92
CA THR A 67 -11.35 -1.52 -3.80
C THR A 67 -9.95 -0.93 -3.62
N HIS A 68 -9.37 -1.06 -2.42
CA HIS A 68 -8.05 -0.57 -2.02
C HIS A 68 -7.03 -1.67 -1.70
N GLY A 69 -7.50 -2.89 -1.42
CA GLY A 69 -6.65 -4.04 -1.05
C GLY A 69 -6.52 -4.22 0.46
N THR A 70 -5.80 -5.26 0.88
CA THR A 70 -5.62 -5.57 2.31
C THR A 70 -4.62 -4.62 2.96
N SER A 71 -4.77 -4.44 4.28
CA SER A 71 -3.80 -3.71 5.11
C SER A 71 -2.36 -4.18 4.89
N GLU A 72 -2.16 -5.49 4.76
CA GLU A 72 -0.84 -6.09 4.53
C GLU A 72 -0.28 -5.72 3.14
N GLN A 73 -1.09 -5.84 2.09
CA GLN A 73 -0.67 -5.49 0.73
C GLN A 73 -0.23 -4.02 0.66
N ARG A 74 -1.00 -3.12 1.26
CA ARG A 74 -0.72 -1.67 1.25
C ARG A 74 0.59 -1.34 1.96
N VAL A 75 0.80 -1.90 3.16
CA VAL A 75 2.07 -1.78 3.91
C VAL A 75 3.24 -2.33 3.11
N ARG A 76 3.09 -3.52 2.52
CA ARG A 76 4.12 -4.17 1.71
C ARG A 76 4.56 -3.28 0.55
N TRP A 77 3.62 -2.73 -0.21
CA TRP A 77 3.93 -1.94 -1.39
C TRP A 77 4.52 -0.57 -1.06
N PHE A 78 4.02 0.12 -0.04
CA PHE A 78 4.65 1.34 0.45
C PHE A 78 6.11 1.08 0.86
N ARG A 79 6.37 0.04 1.67
CA ARG A 79 7.74 -0.33 2.08
C ARG A 79 8.63 -0.63 0.89
N ALA A 80 8.15 -1.42 -0.08
CA ALA A 80 8.94 -1.74 -1.27
C ALA A 80 9.39 -0.48 -2.04
N GLY A 81 8.50 0.51 -2.18
CA GLY A 81 8.85 1.80 -2.78
C GLY A 81 9.80 2.62 -1.92
N PHE A 82 9.53 2.71 -0.62
CA PHE A 82 10.31 3.51 0.32
C PHE A 82 11.72 2.97 0.53
N GLU A 83 11.92 1.66 0.57
CA GLU A 83 13.23 1.05 0.73
C GLU A 83 14.06 1.13 -0.56
N SER A 84 13.43 1.00 -1.73
CA SER A 84 14.15 0.96 -3.01
C SER A 84 14.38 2.34 -3.64
N GLY A 85 13.45 3.29 -3.49
CA GLY A 85 13.46 4.55 -4.24
C GLY A 85 13.28 4.38 -5.77
N ASP A 86 12.91 3.18 -6.22
CA ASP A 86 12.85 2.79 -7.63
C ASP A 86 11.41 2.46 -8.07
N VAL A 87 10.92 3.23 -9.05
CA VAL A 87 9.60 3.01 -9.66
C VAL A 87 9.50 1.66 -10.39
N GLY A 88 10.63 1.11 -10.86
CA GLY A 88 10.68 -0.20 -11.50
C GLY A 88 10.33 -1.36 -10.55
N ARG A 89 10.36 -1.11 -9.23
CA ARG A 89 9.95 -2.07 -8.21
C ARG A 89 8.44 -2.05 -7.94
N CYS A 90 7.68 -1.14 -8.54
CA CYS A 90 6.25 -0.92 -8.29
C CYS A 90 5.29 -1.61 -9.28
N ASP A 91 5.72 -2.72 -9.88
CA ASP A 91 4.86 -3.49 -10.78
C ASP A 91 3.93 -4.43 -9.99
N THR A 92 2.77 -3.89 -9.62
CA THR A 92 1.69 -4.63 -8.91
C THR A 92 0.81 -5.45 -9.84
N PHE A 93 0.99 -5.30 -11.15
CA PHE A 93 0.23 -6.03 -12.15
C PHE A 93 0.89 -7.38 -12.48
N SER A 94 2.23 -7.48 -12.39
CA SER A 94 2.94 -8.75 -12.54
C SER A 94 2.95 -9.62 -11.28
N THR A 95 2.56 -9.10 -10.11
CA THR A 95 2.47 -9.92 -8.88
C THR A 95 1.29 -10.87 -8.83
N ALA A 96 0.50 -10.99 -9.91
CA ALA A 96 -0.47 -12.07 -10.05
C ALA A 96 0.05 -13.20 -10.92
N ARG A 97 0.56 -14.22 -10.23
CA ARG A 97 0.11 -15.61 -10.36
C ARG A 97 0.62 -16.38 -9.14
N PRO A 98 -0.25 -16.97 -8.30
CA PRO A 98 0.00 -18.34 -7.91
C PRO A 98 -0.11 -19.26 -9.14
#